data_AF-A0AA36DKW6-F1
#
_entry.id   AF-A0AA36DKW6-F1
#
_cell.length_a   1.000
_cell.length_b   1.000
_cell.length_c   1.000
_cell.angle_alpha   90.00
_cell.angle_beta   90.00
_cell.angle_gamma   90.00
#
_symmetry.space_group_name_H-M   'P 1'
#
loop_
_entity.id
_entity.type
_entity.pdbx_description
1 polymer ?
#
loop_
_entity_poly.entity_id
_entity_poly.type
_entity_poly.pdbx_seq_one_letter_code
_entity_poly.pdbx_strand_id
1 'polypeptide(L)'
;MEEEGHRRDNENETSGEADISQYVAMEVELTGEKDNQPQVKGEPPAHICTPECQAMESLHESIMPLHEDVINLRKEIKMQKKTKKRKHESDTNTKTKASKQPKEIDSLAAHLQVCAVEDRKPDMLHEAVQTATLYQEDHEMPRGGRGLLRDRERSLSRQQAGRRGTEQESVMAGDPSSGCLFCNGPHWASNCNYANTLSSRRQMLARQNRWERCLGPANHLVTACQPKTNCFYCKLAKRYGEMTRHHTVFCHYQFKM
;
A
#
# COMPACT_ATOMS: atom_id res chain seq x y z
N MET A 1 -43.88 -14.51 -20.43
CA MET A 1 -43.31 -14.12 -19.12
C MET A 1 -42.45 -15.29 -18.69
N GLU A 2 -41.17 -15.25 -19.06
CA GLU A 2 -40.19 -16.26 -18.67
C GLU A 2 -39.05 -15.49 -18.00
N GLU A 3 -38.96 -15.60 -16.68
CA GLU A 3 -37.86 -15.05 -15.89
C GLU A 3 -36.75 -16.10 -15.80
N GLU A 4 -35.73 -15.96 -16.64
CA GLU A 4 -34.51 -16.76 -16.55
C GLU A 4 -33.55 -16.14 -15.52
N GLY A 5 -33.48 -16.79 -14.36
CA GLY A 5 -32.62 -16.41 -13.24
C GLY A 5 -31.14 -16.67 -13.52
N HIS A 6 -30.36 -15.59 -13.62
CA HIS A 6 -28.90 -15.63 -13.64
C HIS A 6 -28.35 -16.01 -12.26
N ARG A 7 -27.91 -17.27 -12.10
CA ARG A 7 -27.00 -17.71 -11.04
C ARG A 7 -25.67 -16.98 -11.19
N ARG A 8 -25.26 -16.24 -10.15
CA ARG A 8 -23.87 -15.76 -10.01
C ARG A 8 -23.08 -16.85 -9.31
N ASP A 9 -22.13 -17.43 -10.02
CA ASP A 9 -21.10 -18.27 -9.43
C ASP A 9 -20.18 -17.39 -8.59
N ASN A 10 -20.10 -17.76 -7.31
CA ASN A 10 -19.33 -17.07 -6.29
C ASN A 10 -17.93 -17.71 -6.31
N GLU A 11 -17.00 -17.08 -7.03
CA GLU A 11 -15.64 -17.57 -7.14
C GLU A 11 -14.90 -17.43 -5.81
N ASN A 12 -14.45 -18.60 -5.37
CA ASN A 12 -13.75 -18.92 -4.14
C ASN A 12 -12.36 -18.26 -4.14
N GLU A 13 -12.18 -17.16 -3.39
CA GLU A 13 -10.87 -16.56 -3.12
C GLU A 13 -10.04 -17.51 -2.23
N THR A 14 -9.26 -18.38 -2.86
CA THR A 14 -8.20 -19.13 -2.20
C THR A 14 -7.06 -18.16 -1.84
N SER A 15 -7.00 -17.80 -0.56
CA SER A 15 -5.89 -17.06 0.03
C SER A 15 -4.60 -17.87 -0.09
N GLY A 16 -3.77 -17.54 -1.07
CA GLY A 16 -2.38 -17.98 -1.15
C GLY A 16 -1.54 -17.28 -0.08
N GLU A 17 -1.45 -17.88 1.11
CA GLU A 17 -0.35 -17.62 2.05
C GLU A 17 0.92 -18.21 1.43
N ALA A 18 1.61 -17.42 0.61
CA ALA A 18 2.98 -17.73 0.21
C ALA A 18 3.90 -17.50 1.42
N ASP A 19 4.51 -18.59 1.84
CA ASP A 19 5.46 -18.72 2.94
C ASP A 19 6.74 -17.90 2.65
N ILE A 20 6.88 -16.72 3.27
CA ILE A 20 8.06 -15.86 3.18
C ILE A 20 9.08 -16.35 4.24
N SER A 21 9.61 -17.56 4.06
CA SER A 21 10.63 -18.12 4.97
C SER A 21 11.72 -18.94 4.27
N GLN A 22 12.07 -18.62 3.02
CA GLN A 22 13.16 -19.29 2.29
C GLN A 22 14.20 -18.38 1.61
N TYR A 23 14.25 -17.08 1.92
CA TYR A 23 15.28 -16.18 1.37
C TYR A 23 16.39 -15.87 2.38
N VAL A 24 17.19 -16.88 2.72
CA VAL A 24 18.59 -16.70 3.16
C VAL A 24 19.36 -17.91 2.63
N ALA A 25 20.52 -17.65 2.00
CA ALA A 25 21.42 -18.59 1.33
C ALA A 25 21.07 -18.97 -0.12
N MET A 26 21.35 -18.06 -1.05
CA MET A 26 22.01 -18.46 -2.30
C MET A 26 23.14 -17.47 -2.57
N GLU A 27 24.34 -17.96 -2.30
CA GLU A 27 25.59 -17.29 -2.54
C GLU A 27 25.84 -17.15 -4.05
N VAL A 28 26.63 -16.12 -4.31
CA VAL A 28 27.14 -15.64 -5.58
C VAL A 28 27.94 -16.74 -6.31
N GLU A 29 27.36 -17.39 -7.32
CA GLU A 29 28.13 -18.04 -8.38
C GLU A 29 28.36 -17.03 -9.52
N LEU A 30 29.33 -16.14 -9.33
CA LEU A 30 29.95 -15.39 -10.42
C LEU A 30 30.96 -16.29 -11.11
N THR A 31 30.53 -17.01 -12.16
CA THR A 31 31.42 -17.64 -13.12
C THR A 31 32.05 -16.56 -14.01
N GLY A 32 33.09 -15.93 -13.46
CA GLY A 32 33.98 -15.05 -14.21
C GLY A 32 34.87 -15.86 -15.15
N GLU A 33 34.80 -15.52 -16.44
CA GLU A 33 35.83 -15.77 -17.45
C GLU A 33 37.22 -15.44 -16.87
N LYS A 34 38.06 -16.45 -16.76
CA LYS A 34 39.45 -16.31 -16.30
C LYS A 34 40.30 -15.83 -17.46
N ASP A 35 40.38 -14.52 -17.62
CA ASP A 35 41.51 -13.93 -18.34
C ASP A 35 42.80 -14.16 -17.53
N ASN A 36 43.76 -14.71 -18.26
CA ASN A 36 45.00 -15.31 -17.80
C ASN A 36 45.98 -14.22 -17.35
N GLN A 37 45.78 -13.67 -16.14
CA GLN A 37 46.74 -12.75 -15.52
C GLN A 37 47.85 -13.54 -14.82
N PRO A 38 49.14 -13.21 -15.06
CA PRO A 38 50.26 -13.91 -14.44
C PRO A 38 50.23 -13.74 -12.92
N GLN A 39 50.22 -14.87 -12.21
CA GLN A 39 50.29 -14.92 -10.75
C GLN A 39 51.64 -14.36 -10.27
N VAL A 40 51.65 -13.07 -9.95
CA VAL A 40 52.73 -12.47 -9.16
C VAL A 40 52.47 -12.88 -7.71
N LYS A 41 53.27 -13.83 -7.20
CA LYS A 41 53.34 -14.18 -5.78
C LYS A 41 53.92 -12.99 -5.00
N GLY A 42 53.09 -11.98 -4.77
CA GLY A 42 53.37 -10.91 -3.81
C GLY A 42 52.71 -11.26 -2.48
N GLU A 43 53.47 -11.25 -1.39
CA GLU A 43 52.91 -11.23 -0.04
C GLU A 43 51.84 -10.13 0.05
N PRO A 44 50.66 -10.42 0.62
CA PRO A 44 49.64 -9.40 0.82
C PRO A 44 50.24 -8.29 1.71
N PRO A 45 50.15 -7.01 1.30
CA PRO A 45 50.68 -5.91 2.10
C PRO A 45 50.02 -5.97 3.48
N ALA A 46 50.85 -5.90 4.52
CA ALA A 46 50.39 -5.86 5.90
C ALA A 46 49.29 -4.80 6.01
N HIS A 47 48.07 -5.24 6.32
CA HIS A 47 46.91 -4.38 6.40
C HIS A 47 47.11 -3.44 7.59
N ILE A 48 47.60 -2.24 7.33
CA ILE A 48 47.73 -1.19 8.34
C ILE A 48 46.29 -0.79 8.68
N CYS A 49 45.80 -1.31 9.79
CA CYS A 49 44.49 -0.97 10.34
C CYS A 49 44.53 0.50 10.75
N THR A 50 43.88 1.35 9.96
CA THR A 50 43.77 2.77 10.27
C THR A 50 42.90 2.94 11.51
N PRO A 51 43.10 4.00 12.32
CA PRO A 51 42.25 4.26 13.49
C PRO A 51 40.75 4.38 13.16
N GLU A 52 40.40 4.66 11.89
CA GLU A 52 39.03 4.64 11.39
C GLU A 52 38.40 3.23 11.39
N CYS A 53 39.20 2.17 11.16
CA CYS A 53 38.72 0.79 11.21
C CYS A 53 38.31 0.37 12.63
N GLN A 54 39.08 0.78 13.65
CA GLN A 54 38.74 0.48 15.05
C GLN A 54 37.45 1.17 15.50
N ALA A 55 37.20 2.40 15.03
CA ALA A 55 35.95 3.11 15.32
C ALA A 55 34.74 2.42 14.68
N MET A 56 34.89 1.86 13.47
CA MET A 56 33.83 1.10 12.81
C MET A 56 33.53 -0.23 13.50
N GLU A 57 34.55 -0.94 14.00
CA GLU A 57 34.38 -2.16 14.77
C GLU A 57 33.62 -1.90 16.08
N SER A 58 33.99 -0.84 16.81
CA SER A 58 33.28 -0.45 18.04
C SER A 58 31.82 -0.05 17.80
N LEU A 59 31.55 0.66 16.69
CA LEU A 59 30.19 1.00 16.27
C LEU A 59 29.40 -0.27 15.92
N HIS A 60 30.01 -1.21 15.20
CA HIS A 60 29.39 -2.48 14.81
C HIS A 60 29.02 -3.31 16.05
N GLU A 61 29.93 -3.43 17.02
CA GLU A 61 29.66 -4.11 18.29
C GLU A 61 28.52 -3.46 19.08
N SER A 62 28.39 -2.12 19.01
CA SER A 62 27.30 -1.40 19.66
C SER A 62 25.93 -1.57 18.97
N ILE A 63 25.92 -1.80 17.65
CA ILE A 63 24.68 -1.92 16.86
C ILE A 63 24.11 -3.35 16.90
N MET A 64 24.95 -4.38 17.02
CA MET A 64 24.50 -5.78 16.99
C MET A 64 23.45 -6.13 18.06
N PRO A 65 23.58 -5.72 19.34
CA PRO A 65 22.55 -5.97 20.35
C PRO A 65 21.20 -5.33 19.99
N LEU A 66 21.21 -4.09 19.49
CA LEU A 66 20.00 -3.37 19.09
C LEU A 66 19.28 -4.05 17.92
N HIS A 67 20.03 -4.64 16.99
CA HIS A 67 19.47 -5.39 15.88
C HIS A 67 18.69 -6.63 16.38
N GLU A 68 19.23 -7.35 17.36
CA GLU A 68 18.58 -8.51 17.96
C GLU A 68 17.30 -8.11 18.74
N ASP A 69 17.32 -7.00 19.47
CA ASP A 69 16.14 -6.46 20.15
C ASP A 69 15.01 -6.12 19.17
N VAL A 70 15.33 -5.53 18.03
CA VAL A 70 14.35 -5.22 16.97
C VAL A 70 13.76 -6.50 16.37
N ILE A 71 14.58 -7.54 16.19
CA ILE A 71 14.12 -8.86 15.73
C ILE A 71 13.15 -9.46 16.74
N ASN A 72 13.48 -9.43 18.04
CA ASN A 72 12.66 -10.00 19.10
C ASN A 72 11.34 -9.24 19.27
N LEU A 73 11.35 -7.91 19.20
CA LEU A 73 10.14 -7.09 19.23
C LEU A 73 9.20 -7.42 18.05
N ARG A 74 9.74 -7.65 16.85
CA ARG A 74 8.94 -8.07 15.68
C ARG A 74 8.30 -9.44 15.90
N LYS A 75 9.00 -10.39 16.52
CA LYS A 75 8.45 -11.72 16.88
C LYS A 75 7.31 -11.59 17.89
N GLU A 76 7.48 -10.75 18.91
CA GLU A 76 6.45 -10.52 19.94
C GLU A 76 5.19 -9.86 19.37
N ILE A 77 5.34 -8.84 18.52
CA ILE A 77 4.19 -8.21 17.83
C ILE A 77 3.43 -9.25 16.97
N LYS A 78 4.15 -10.15 16.27
CA LYS A 78 3.52 -11.23 15.50
C LYS A 78 2.75 -12.19 16.41
N MET A 79 3.29 -12.56 17.57
CA MET A 79 2.63 -13.42 18.57
C MET A 79 1.35 -12.76 19.11
N GLN A 80 1.39 -11.48 19.48
CA GLN A 80 0.23 -10.75 19.98
C GLN A 80 -0.89 -10.59 18.93
N LYS A 81 -0.54 -10.45 17.64
CA LYS A 81 -1.54 -10.43 16.56
C LYS A 81 -2.23 -11.78 16.39
N LYS A 82 -1.50 -12.89 16.51
CA LYS A 82 -2.08 -14.25 16.44
C LYS A 82 -3.04 -14.52 17.61
N THR A 83 -2.70 -14.10 18.83
CA THR A 83 -3.59 -14.30 19.99
C THR A 83 -4.87 -13.46 19.90
N LYS A 84 -4.79 -12.21 19.43
CA LYS A 84 -5.97 -11.37 19.18
C LYS A 84 -6.90 -11.96 18.11
N LYS A 85 -6.38 -12.54 17.03
CA LYS A 85 -7.19 -13.20 15.99
C LYS A 85 -7.98 -14.38 16.54
N ARG A 86 -7.35 -15.23 17.35
CA ARG A 86 -8.03 -16.39 17.99
C ARG A 86 -9.17 -15.98 18.93
N LYS A 87 -9.00 -14.87 19.67
CA LYS A 87 -10.05 -14.36 20.56
C LYS A 87 -11.28 -13.89 19.78
N HIS A 88 -11.06 -13.20 18.65
CA HIS A 88 -12.17 -12.72 17.81
C HIS A 88 -12.91 -13.86 17.09
N GLU A 89 -12.24 -14.93 16.66
CA GLU A 89 -12.90 -16.09 16.04
C GLU A 89 -13.74 -16.89 17.04
N SER A 90 -13.28 -17.00 18.30
CA SER A 90 -14.03 -17.64 19.40
C SER A 90 -15.37 -16.96 19.68
N ASP A 91 -15.40 -15.61 19.67
CA ASP A 91 -16.61 -14.85 20.00
C ASP A 91 -17.64 -14.84 18.85
N THR A 92 -17.22 -15.14 17.62
CA THR A 92 -18.13 -15.18 16.46
C THR A 92 -18.82 -16.53 16.24
N ASN A 93 -18.35 -17.61 16.88
CA ASN A 93 -18.87 -18.97 16.64
C ASN A 93 -20.03 -19.36 17.60
N THR A 94 -20.35 -18.56 18.60
CA THR A 94 -21.46 -18.80 19.55
C THR A 94 -22.78 -18.14 19.15
N LYS A 95 -22.85 -17.38 18.05
CA LYS A 95 -24.05 -16.60 17.68
C LYS A 95 -24.93 -17.20 16.56
N THR A 96 -24.63 -18.38 16.02
CA THR A 96 -25.35 -18.95 14.84
C THR A 96 -26.10 -20.26 15.06
N LYS A 97 -26.32 -20.72 16.30
CA LYS A 97 -27.23 -21.83 16.60
C LYS A 97 -28.38 -21.43 17.54
N ALA A 98 -29.27 -20.56 17.07
CA ALA A 98 -30.61 -20.39 17.64
C ALA A 98 -31.58 -19.85 16.57
N SER A 99 -32.05 -20.73 15.69
CA SER A 99 -33.20 -20.44 14.83
C SER A 99 -34.00 -21.71 14.56
N LYS A 100 -34.90 -22.02 15.51
CA LYS A 100 -36.27 -22.50 15.23
C LYS A 100 -37.02 -22.70 16.55
N GLN A 101 -37.91 -21.77 16.87
CA GLN A 101 -39.32 -21.96 17.33
C GLN A 101 -39.79 -20.72 18.13
N PRO A 102 -41.11 -20.48 18.20
CA PRO A 102 -41.70 -19.15 18.26
C PRO A 102 -42.23 -18.77 19.65
N LYS A 103 -42.45 -17.46 19.83
CA LYS A 103 -43.31 -16.80 20.85
C LYS A 103 -42.96 -17.07 22.32
N GLU A 104 -42.50 -16.04 23.02
CA GLU A 104 -43.05 -15.66 24.32
C GLU A 104 -42.52 -14.28 24.75
N ILE A 105 -43.45 -13.41 25.15
CA ILE A 105 -43.27 -11.98 25.43
C ILE A 105 -43.02 -11.72 26.93
N ASP A 106 -42.79 -12.74 27.76
CA ASP A 106 -42.87 -12.58 29.23
C ASP A 106 -41.54 -12.73 30.01
N SER A 107 -40.38 -12.53 29.38
CA SER A 107 -39.07 -12.73 30.08
C SER A 107 -38.23 -11.46 30.29
N LEU A 108 -38.73 -10.28 29.91
CA LEU A 108 -38.04 -9.00 30.17
C LEU A 108 -38.32 -8.41 31.57
N ALA A 109 -39.33 -8.93 32.29
CA ALA A 109 -39.67 -8.45 33.63
C ALA A 109 -38.80 -9.06 34.75
N ALA A 110 -38.10 -10.18 34.52
CA ALA A 110 -37.33 -10.88 35.56
C ALA A 110 -35.85 -10.45 35.65
N HIS A 111 -35.33 -9.68 34.68
CA HIS A 111 -33.91 -9.27 34.70
C HIS A 111 -33.67 -7.86 35.28
N LEU A 112 -34.73 -7.12 35.60
CA LEU A 112 -34.63 -5.81 36.25
C LEU A 112 -34.61 -5.87 37.78
N GLN A 113 -34.64 -7.07 38.39
CA GLN A 113 -34.74 -7.22 39.85
C GLN A 113 -33.47 -7.76 40.52
N VAL A 114 -32.30 -7.69 39.85
CA VAL A 114 -31.01 -8.17 40.40
C VAL A 114 -29.92 -7.08 40.44
N CYS A 115 -30.23 -5.83 40.08
CA CYS A 115 -29.27 -4.71 40.21
C CYS A 115 -29.54 -3.81 41.44
N ALA A 116 -30.13 -4.36 42.50
CA ALA A 116 -30.46 -3.63 43.72
C ALA A 116 -29.57 -4.02 44.91
N VAL A 117 -28.26 -4.18 44.71
CA VAL A 117 -27.27 -4.09 45.80
C VAL A 117 -25.96 -3.60 45.19
N GLU A 118 -25.72 -2.30 45.19
CA GLU A 118 -24.41 -1.69 45.48
C GLU A 118 -24.53 -0.17 45.41
N ASP A 119 -24.26 0.46 46.56
CA ASP A 119 -24.23 1.91 46.79
C ASP A 119 -23.24 2.62 45.83
N ARG A 120 -23.74 3.10 44.70
CA ARG A 120 -23.07 4.16 43.93
C ARG A 120 -24.01 5.34 43.74
N LYS A 121 -23.55 6.46 44.31
CA LYS A 121 -24.21 7.78 44.36
C LYS A 121 -24.76 8.19 42.97
N PRO A 122 -26.05 8.56 42.85
CA PRO A 122 -26.71 8.78 41.56
C PRO A 122 -26.56 10.19 40.97
N ASP A 123 -25.75 11.07 41.55
CA ASP A 123 -25.80 12.50 41.22
C ASP A 123 -24.96 12.96 40.00
N MET A 124 -24.35 12.06 39.23
CA MET A 124 -23.58 12.45 38.02
C MET A 124 -23.96 11.73 36.72
N LEU A 125 -24.91 10.80 36.72
CA LEU A 125 -25.28 10.06 35.50
C LEU A 125 -26.48 10.67 34.75
N HIS A 126 -27.24 11.57 35.38
CA HIS A 126 -28.41 12.16 34.74
C HIS A 126 -28.09 13.28 33.74
N GLU A 127 -26.89 13.88 33.81
CA GLU A 127 -26.46 14.96 32.92
C GLU A 127 -25.74 14.44 31.66
N ALA A 128 -25.07 13.28 31.76
CA ALA A 128 -24.40 12.63 30.62
C ALA A 128 -25.36 11.92 29.66
N VAL A 129 -26.54 11.51 30.13
CA VAL A 129 -27.56 10.86 29.27
C VAL A 129 -28.42 11.90 28.56
N GLN A 130 -28.60 13.11 29.10
CA GLN A 130 -29.33 14.19 28.43
C GLN A 130 -28.51 14.88 27.32
N THR A 131 -27.18 14.84 27.37
CA THR A 131 -26.31 15.41 26.32
C THR A 131 -26.15 14.48 25.10
N ALA A 132 -26.46 13.19 25.23
CA ALA A 132 -26.35 12.24 24.12
C ALA A 132 -27.62 12.14 23.25
N THR A 133 -28.79 12.57 23.74
CA THR A 133 -30.06 12.50 23.00
C THR A 133 -30.41 13.77 22.21
N LEU A 134 -29.67 14.88 22.38
CA LEU A 134 -29.95 16.16 21.72
C LEU A 134 -29.19 16.40 20.40
N TYR A 135 -28.47 15.40 19.87
CA TYR A 135 -27.68 15.53 18.64
C TYR A 135 -28.00 14.49 17.56
N GLN A 136 -29.16 13.81 17.65
CA GLN A 136 -29.50 12.71 16.74
C GLN A 136 -30.85 12.83 16.02
N GLU A 137 -31.48 14.00 16.09
CA GLU A 137 -32.70 14.30 15.32
C GLU A 137 -32.44 15.59 14.51
N ASP A 138 -32.82 15.60 13.23
CA ASP A 138 -32.73 16.71 12.26
C ASP A 138 -31.56 16.80 11.25
N HIS A 139 -31.08 15.67 10.72
CA HIS A 139 -30.52 15.68 9.36
C HIS A 139 -30.93 14.45 8.53
N GLU A 140 -32.25 14.25 8.39
CA GLU A 140 -32.79 13.51 7.26
C GLU A 140 -32.54 14.31 5.96
N MET A 141 -31.50 13.93 5.23
CA MET A 141 -31.30 14.42 3.86
C MET A 141 -32.38 13.80 2.95
N PRO A 142 -33.24 14.61 2.32
CA PRO A 142 -34.30 14.09 1.46
C PRO A 142 -33.69 13.40 0.25
N ARG A 143 -33.88 12.08 0.16
CA ARG A 143 -33.75 11.32 -1.08
C ARG A 143 -34.97 11.65 -1.94
N GLY A 144 -34.97 12.81 -2.58
CA GLY A 144 -36.09 13.29 -3.36
C GLY A 144 -35.68 14.31 -4.42
N GLY A 145 -35.56 13.84 -5.66
CA GLY A 145 -35.86 14.56 -6.89
C GLY A 145 -35.26 15.96 -7.08
N ARG A 146 -34.16 16.06 -7.82
CA ARG A 146 -33.81 17.26 -8.60
C ARG A 146 -32.80 16.91 -9.70
N GLY A 147 -33.31 16.37 -10.81
CA GLY A 147 -32.50 15.90 -11.93
C GLY A 147 -33.02 16.29 -13.31
N LEU A 148 -33.91 17.29 -13.45
CA LEU A 148 -34.45 17.70 -14.77
C LEU A 148 -34.26 19.19 -15.11
N LEU A 149 -33.45 19.93 -14.34
CA LEU A 149 -33.18 21.36 -14.59
C LEU A 149 -31.70 21.72 -14.57
N ARG A 150 -30.81 20.73 -14.80
CA ARG A 150 -29.36 20.96 -14.92
C ARG A 150 -28.79 20.69 -16.32
N ASP A 151 -29.65 20.42 -17.31
CA ASP A 151 -29.25 20.21 -18.69
C ASP A 151 -29.25 21.50 -19.54
N ARG A 152 -29.85 22.60 -19.06
CA ARG A 152 -29.89 23.85 -19.85
C ARG A 152 -28.68 24.77 -19.68
N GLU A 153 -28.02 24.77 -18.52
CA GLU A 153 -26.76 25.52 -18.33
C GLU A 153 -25.52 24.75 -18.82
N ARG A 154 -25.61 23.42 -18.93
CA ARG A 154 -24.52 22.59 -19.48
C ARG A 154 -24.38 22.71 -21.01
N SER A 155 -25.40 23.22 -21.71
CA SER A 155 -25.34 23.47 -23.16
C SER A 155 -24.70 24.82 -23.55
N LEU A 156 -24.74 25.84 -22.69
CA LEU A 156 -24.12 27.15 -22.99
C LEU A 156 -22.63 27.22 -22.62
N SER A 157 -22.18 26.47 -21.61
CA SER A 157 -20.74 26.30 -21.35
C SER A 157 -20.04 25.43 -22.42
N ARG A 158 -20.79 24.56 -23.11
CA ARG A 158 -20.26 23.74 -24.23
C ARG A 158 -19.99 24.53 -25.51
N GLN A 159 -20.55 25.72 -25.70
CA GLN A 159 -20.30 26.53 -26.90
C GLN A 159 -19.03 27.39 -26.81
N GLN A 160 -18.48 27.65 -25.61
CA GLN A 160 -17.20 28.37 -25.46
C GLN A 160 -15.97 27.46 -25.35
N ALA A 161 -16.14 26.15 -25.15
CA ALA A 161 -15.03 25.18 -25.13
C ALA A 161 -14.65 24.63 -26.52
N GLY A 162 -15.29 25.11 -27.61
CA GLY A 162 -15.15 24.54 -28.96
C GLY A 162 -14.03 25.11 -29.83
N ARG A 163 -13.17 26.01 -29.33
CA ARG A 163 -12.10 26.63 -30.14
C ARG A 163 -10.83 26.94 -29.35
N ARG A 164 -10.03 25.91 -29.06
CA ARG A 164 -8.55 25.91 -29.00
C ARG A 164 -8.09 24.61 -28.36
N GLY A 165 -7.44 23.76 -29.14
CA GLY A 165 -6.88 22.51 -28.63
C GLY A 165 -6.82 21.36 -29.65
N THR A 166 -6.83 21.63 -30.96
CA THR A 166 -6.26 20.71 -31.95
C THR A 166 -4.73 20.83 -31.94
N GLU A 167 -4.14 20.71 -30.76
CA GLU A 167 -2.69 20.65 -30.59
C GLU A 167 -2.36 19.34 -29.86
N GLN A 168 -1.74 18.45 -30.63
CA GLN A 168 -0.70 17.54 -30.14
C GLN A 168 -1.12 16.16 -29.62
N GLU A 169 -1.92 15.42 -30.40
CA GLU A 169 -1.68 13.98 -30.55
C GLU A 169 -0.54 13.73 -31.55
N SER A 170 0.66 14.29 -31.30
CA SER A 170 1.88 13.82 -31.95
C SER A 170 2.35 12.58 -31.19
N VAL A 171 1.79 11.45 -31.58
CA VAL A 171 2.03 10.14 -30.97
C VAL A 171 3.51 9.76 -31.13
N MET A 172 4.25 9.91 -30.02
CA MET A 172 5.28 8.98 -29.53
C MET A 172 6.59 8.78 -30.30
N ALA A 173 6.96 9.65 -31.25
CA ALA A 173 8.30 9.65 -31.86
C ALA A 173 9.10 10.94 -31.60
N GLY A 174 8.74 11.69 -30.55
CA GLY A 174 9.54 12.82 -30.09
C GLY A 174 10.82 12.33 -29.42
N ASP A 175 11.96 12.90 -29.81
CA ASP A 175 13.20 12.77 -29.06
C ASP A 175 12.93 13.08 -27.57
N PRO A 176 13.52 12.32 -26.63
CA PRO A 176 13.33 12.56 -25.21
C PRO A 176 13.83 13.97 -24.88
N SER A 177 12.89 14.92 -24.78
CA SER A 177 13.19 16.36 -24.68
C SER A 177 13.96 16.70 -23.40
N SER A 178 13.88 15.82 -22.42
CA SER A 178 14.77 15.75 -21.25
C SER A 178 15.47 14.40 -21.29
N GLY A 179 16.80 14.38 -21.24
CA GLY A 179 17.57 13.14 -21.19
C GLY A 179 17.13 12.18 -20.07
N CYS A 180 17.65 10.95 -20.12
CA CYS A 180 17.33 9.90 -19.18
C CYS A 180 17.53 10.35 -17.72
N LEU A 181 16.51 10.21 -16.88
CA LEU A 181 16.55 10.65 -15.48
C LEU A 181 17.59 9.92 -14.62
N PHE A 182 18.11 8.79 -15.09
CA PHE A 182 19.08 8.00 -14.35
C PHE A 182 20.51 8.34 -14.75
N CYS A 183 20.83 8.33 -16.05
CA CYS A 183 22.19 8.50 -16.54
C CYS A 183 22.39 9.75 -17.43
N ASN A 184 21.37 10.60 -17.55
CA ASN A 184 21.35 11.80 -18.39
C ASN A 184 21.63 11.56 -19.90
N GLY A 185 21.55 10.30 -20.37
CA GLY A 185 21.75 9.94 -21.78
C GLY A 185 20.54 10.24 -22.69
N PRO A 186 20.70 10.21 -24.02
CA PRO A 186 19.64 10.51 -25.00
C PRO A 186 18.70 9.33 -25.22
N HIS A 187 18.03 8.86 -24.16
CA HIS A 187 17.04 7.78 -24.24
C HIS A 187 15.96 7.94 -23.16
N TRP A 188 14.86 7.21 -23.33
CA TRP A 188 13.78 7.16 -22.34
C TRP A 188 14.22 6.45 -21.07
N ALA A 189 13.84 6.99 -19.91
CA ALA A 189 14.18 6.41 -18.60
C ALA A 189 13.70 4.95 -18.43
N SER A 190 12.63 4.55 -19.13
CA SER A 190 12.15 3.15 -19.14
C SER A 190 13.15 2.18 -19.76
N ASN A 191 13.98 2.66 -20.69
CA ASN A 191 14.93 1.87 -21.49
C ASN A 191 16.37 2.13 -21.04
N CYS A 192 16.59 2.61 -19.81
CA CYS A 192 17.91 2.88 -19.29
C CYS A 192 18.68 1.59 -19.00
N ASN A 193 19.81 1.40 -19.69
CA ASN A 193 20.71 0.26 -19.48
C ASN A 193 21.49 0.35 -18.15
N TYR A 194 21.79 1.57 -17.68
CA TYR A 194 22.51 1.78 -16.43
C TYR A 194 21.67 1.39 -15.19
N ALA A 195 20.36 1.62 -15.28
CA ALA A 195 19.40 1.28 -14.24
C ALA A 195 18.44 0.20 -14.75
N ASN A 196 18.98 -0.99 -15.03
CA ASN A 196 18.25 -2.11 -15.63
C ASN A 196 17.42 -2.93 -14.62
N THR A 197 17.56 -2.69 -13.31
CA THR A 197 16.77 -3.35 -12.26
C THR A 197 15.93 -2.34 -11.46
N LEU A 198 14.82 -2.79 -10.89
CA LEU A 198 13.98 -1.96 -10.01
C LEU A 198 14.77 -1.41 -8.82
N SER A 199 15.57 -2.26 -8.16
CA SER A 199 16.38 -1.87 -7.00
C SER A 199 17.38 -0.78 -7.35
N SER A 200 18.07 -0.89 -8.49
CA SER A 200 18.99 0.15 -8.98
C SER A 200 18.25 1.46 -9.25
N ARG A 201 17.09 1.42 -9.92
CA ARG A 201 16.26 2.62 -10.17
C ARG A 201 15.82 3.31 -8.88
N ARG A 202 15.39 2.53 -7.86
CA ARG A 202 15.00 3.07 -6.55
C ARG A 202 16.17 3.75 -5.85
N GLN A 203 17.34 3.12 -5.84
CA GLN A 203 18.55 3.69 -5.25
C GLN A 203 18.94 5.00 -5.93
N MET A 204 18.86 5.08 -7.25
CA MET A 204 19.18 6.30 -7.99
C MET A 204 18.19 7.44 -7.70
N LEU A 205 16.89 7.17 -7.64
CA LEU A 205 15.91 8.20 -7.26
C LEU A 205 16.11 8.70 -5.83
N ALA A 206 16.43 7.80 -4.89
CA ALA A 206 16.72 8.16 -3.52
C ALA A 206 17.92 9.13 -3.43
N ARG A 207 19.00 8.85 -4.18
CA ARG A 207 20.16 9.76 -4.27
C ARG A 207 19.81 11.13 -4.87
N GLN A 208 18.84 11.18 -5.78
CA GLN A 208 18.37 12.42 -6.40
C GLN A 208 17.27 13.13 -5.59
N ASN A 209 16.84 12.57 -4.45
CA ASN A 209 15.73 13.06 -3.64
C ASN A 209 14.41 13.21 -4.43
N ARG A 210 14.01 12.14 -5.14
CA ARG A 210 12.81 12.12 -5.99
C ARG A 210 11.87 10.94 -5.66
N TRP A 211 10.58 11.12 -5.89
CA TRP A 211 9.56 10.08 -5.62
C TRP A 211 9.34 9.13 -6.80
N GLU A 212 9.17 7.82 -6.52
CA GLU A 212 8.93 6.78 -7.54
C GLU A 212 7.65 7.02 -8.37
N ARG A 213 6.61 7.60 -7.75
CA ARG A 213 5.27 7.67 -8.36
C ARG A 213 5.09 8.84 -9.32
N CYS A 214 5.69 9.99 -9.05
CA CYS A 214 5.60 11.19 -9.90
C CYS A 214 6.91 11.55 -10.60
N LEU A 215 8.03 10.92 -10.21
CA LEU A 215 9.39 11.26 -10.60
C LEU A 215 9.76 12.73 -10.35
N GLY A 216 9.00 13.43 -9.51
CA GLY A 216 9.26 14.80 -9.10
C GLY A 216 10.16 14.85 -7.86
N PRO A 217 10.61 16.05 -7.45
CA PRO A 217 11.29 16.27 -6.18
C PRO A 217 10.47 15.73 -5.00
N ALA A 218 11.15 15.23 -3.97
CA ALA A 218 10.51 14.68 -2.78
C ALA A 218 10.04 15.75 -1.78
N ASN A 219 9.31 16.75 -2.28
CA ASN A 219 8.82 17.91 -1.53
C ASN A 219 7.34 17.79 -1.10
N HIS A 220 6.75 16.60 -1.22
CA HIS A 220 5.35 16.33 -0.88
C HIS A 220 5.20 14.95 -0.26
N LEU A 221 4.09 14.75 0.46
CA LEU A 221 3.76 13.47 1.08
C LEU A 221 3.41 12.42 0.03
N VAL A 222 3.75 11.16 0.31
CA VAL A 222 3.45 10.01 -0.57
C VAL A 222 1.96 9.89 -0.87
N THR A 223 1.10 10.17 0.12
CA THR A 223 -0.36 10.16 -0.02
C THR A 223 -0.88 11.28 -0.93
N ALA A 224 -0.19 12.42 -0.98
CA ALA A 224 -0.48 13.54 -1.86
C ALA A 224 0.20 13.42 -3.24
N CYS A 225 1.07 12.43 -3.42
CA CYS A 225 1.78 12.20 -4.66
C CYS A 225 0.82 11.67 -5.74
N GLN A 226 0.40 12.56 -6.64
CA GLN A 226 -0.40 12.18 -7.80
C GLN A 226 0.52 11.72 -8.94
N PRO A 227 0.29 10.54 -9.54
CA PRO A 227 1.03 10.13 -10.73
C PRO A 227 0.71 11.08 -11.88
N LYS A 228 1.74 11.60 -12.54
CA LYS A 228 1.56 12.48 -13.72
C LYS A 228 1.00 11.74 -14.92
N THR A 229 1.32 10.46 -15.03
CA THR A 229 0.99 9.61 -16.18
C THR A 229 0.62 8.21 -15.70
N ASN A 230 -0.32 7.58 -16.42
CA ASN A 230 -0.66 6.18 -16.19
C ASN A 230 0.47 5.28 -16.71
N CYS A 231 0.75 4.18 -16.00
CA CYS A 231 1.71 3.19 -16.45
C CYS A 231 1.30 2.59 -17.81
N PHE A 232 2.17 2.77 -18.80
CA PHE A 232 1.96 2.28 -20.17
C PHE A 232 1.80 0.75 -20.22
N TYR A 233 2.68 0.01 -19.53
CA TYR A 233 2.66 -1.46 -19.54
C TYR A 233 1.43 -2.05 -18.84
N CYS A 234 0.99 -1.46 -17.73
CA CYS A 234 -0.25 -1.91 -17.08
C CYS A 234 -1.50 -1.58 -17.90
N LYS A 235 -1.49 -0.43 -18.60
CA LYS A 235 -2.57 -0.09 -19.54
C LYS A 235 -2.64 -1.10 -20.69
N LEU A 236 -1.50 -1.46 -21.29
CA LEU A 236 -1.43 -2.49 -22.35
C LEU A 236 -1.94 -3.85 -21.86
N ALA A 237 -1.59 -4.24 -20.64
CA ALA A 237 -2.05 -5.49 -20.01
C ALA A 237 -3.50 -5.40 -19.46
N LYS A 238 -4.24 -4.32 -19.72
CA LYS A 238 -5.60 -4.07 -19.20
C LYS A 238 -5.74 -4.13 -17.67
N ARG A 239 -4.67 -3.86 -16.92
CA ARG A 239 -4.66 -3.79 -15.44
C ARG A 239 -4.89 -2.37 -14.95
N TYR A 240 -6.11 -1.88 -15.14
CA TYR A 240 -6.47 -0.49 -14.84
C TYR A 240 -6.34 -0.13 -13.35
N GLY A 241 -6.48 -1.10 -12.44
CA GLY A 241 -6.30 -0.86 -11.00
C GLY A 241 -4.86 -0.58 -10.58
N GLU A 242 -3.89 -1.02 -11.37
CA GLU A 242 -2.46 -0.86 -11.06
C GLU A 242 -1.80 0.30 -11.80
N MET A 243 -2.36 0.71 -12.94
CA MET A 243 -1.72 1.72 -13.80
C MET A 243 -1.53 3.10 -13.12
N THR A 244 -2.29 3.38 -12.06
CA THR A 244 -2.21 4.64 -11.28
C THR A 244 -1.36 4.50 -10.00
N ARG A 245 -0.88 3.29 -9.70
CA ARG A 245 -0.12 3.02 -8.48
C ARG A 245 1.37 3.30 -8.64
N HIS A 246 1.88 3.25 -9.87
CA HIS A 246 3.30 3.40 -10.17
C HIS A 246 3.53 4.12 -11.50
N HIS A 247 4.72 4.70 -11.65
CA HIS A 247 5.16 5.27 -12.93
C HIS A 247 5.63 4.14 -13.87
N THR A 248 5.52 4.32 -15.19
CA THR A 248 5.94 3.32 -16.21
C THR A 248 7.34 2.77 -15.99
N VAL A 249 8.26 3.63 -15.52
CA VAL A 249 9.67 3.32 -15.22
C VAL A 249 9.84 2.34 -14.05
N PHE A 250 8.82 2.18 -13.21
CA PHE A 250 8.79 1.29 -12.03
C PHE A 250 7.76 0.17 -12.19
N CYS A 251 7.36 -0.15 -13.42
CA CYS A 251 6.43 -1.24 -13.68
C CYS A 251 7.10 -2.59 -13.41
N HIS A 252 6.61 -3.35 -12.43
CA HIS A 252 7.13 -4.68 -12.08
C HIS A 252 7.13 -5.66 -13.27
N TYR A 253 6.20 -5.48 -14.20
CA TYR A 253 6.05 -6.36 -15.37
C TYR A 253 6.99 -6.02 -16.52
N GLN A 254 7.73 -4.92 -16.44
CA GLN A 254 8.77 -4.61 -17.42
C GLN A 254 10.06 -5.37 -17.14
N PHE A 255 10.33 -5.69 -15.86
CA PHE A 255 11.55 -6.36 -15.45
C PHE A 255 11.29 -7.85 -15.37
N LYS A 256 12.15 -8.65 -15.99
CA LYS A 256 12.20 -10.09 -15.71
C LYS A 256 12.71 -10.23 -14.28
N MET A 257 11.85 -10.69 -13.38
CA MET A 257 12.27 -11.16 -12.05
C MET A 257 13.02 -12.49 -12.20
#